data_AF-A0AAE3M907-F1
#
_entry.id   AF-A0AAE3M907-F1
#
_cell.length_a   1.000
_cell.length_b   1.000
_cell.length_c   1.000
_cell.angle_alpha   90.00
_cell.angle_beta   90.00
_cell.angle_gamma   90.00
#
_symmetry.space_group_name_H-M   'P 1'
#
loop_
_entity.id
_entity.type
_entity.pdbx_description
1 polymer ?
#
loop_
_entity_poly.entity_id
_entity_poly.type
_entity_poly.pdbx_seq_one_letter_code
_entity_poly.pdbx_strand_id
1 'polypeptide(L)'
;MGLIIVIPVIGIFILILSRQRQEKEVKSTSVVDRIFTIILISLAIFQSPFFYYYTFGLFSIVIVFPYLIIALILTIYLLMPWIQNKGVTKFHKIGLSISIIIGISSLIFGSDLIEKLDWDLRLKERERIVEKAINGEFEDYKVKLNHFPPISNGGNEIFVDDKPSGSITVTFFIDRGFIDHYYAFIYTTDTTRIRTYDAKTKSDHPKINKKLSENWYRIAE
;
A
#
# COMPACT_ATOMS: atom_id res chain seq x y z
N MET A 1 23.28 -7.04 -10.35
CA MET A 1 24.61 -7.08 -9.68
C MET A 1 25.11 -5.70 -9.19
N GLY A 2 24.23 -4.72 -8.91
CA GLY A 2 24.63 -3.40 -8.37
C GLY A 2 24.26 -3.13 -6.91
N LEU A 3 23.49 -4.02 -6.27
CA LEU A 3 22.99 -3.81 -4.90
C LEU A 3 23.99 -4.15 -3.78
N ILE A 4 25.07 -4.88 -4.10
CA ILE A 4 26.01 -5.39 -3.08
C ILE A 4 27.01 -4.31 -2.62
N ILE A 5 27.20 -3.23 -3.40
CA ILE A 5 28.18 -2.17 -3.10
C ILE A 5 27.57 -1.02 -2.27
N VAL A 6 26.24 -0.85 -2.25
CA VAL A 6 25.58 0.25 -1.51
C VAL A 6 25.56 0.01 0.01
N ILE A 7 25.47 -1.25 0.43
CA ILE A 7 25.44 -1.65 1.85
C ILE A 7 26.74 -1.29 2.60
N PRO A 8 27.96 -1.55 2.08
CA PRO A 8 29.19 -1.21 2.79
C PRO A 8 29.45 0.31 2.87
N VAL A 9 29.03 1.11 1.89
CA VAL A 9 29.23 2.57 1.92
C VAL A 9 28.35 3.23 2.98
N ILE A 10 27.09 2.78 3.11
CA ILE A 10 26.20 3.22 4.18
C ILE A 10 26.74 2.76 5.55
N GLY A 11 27.26 1.53 5.64
CA GLY A 11 27.91 1.02 6.84
C GLY A 11 29.11 1.85 7.31
N ILE A 12 29.98 2.27 6.39
CA ILE A 12 31.15 3.12 6.68
C ILE A 12 30.72 4.52 7.11
N PHE A 13 29.73 5.12 6.44
CA PHE A 13 29.22 6.44 6.80
C PHE A 13 28.55 6.44 8.19
N ILE A 14 27.81 5.37 8.52
CA ILE A 14 27.22 5.15 9.86
C ILE A 14 28.31 4.92 10.92
N LEU A 15 29.38 4.21 10.59
CA LEU A 15 30.53 4.02 11.49
C LEU A 15 31.21 5.34 11.83
N ILE A 16 31.42 6.21 10.84
CA ILE A 16 32.05 7.52 11.02
C ILE A 16 31.15 8.44 11.88
N LEU A 17 29.84 8.48 11.59
CA LEU A 17 28.88 9.28 12.36
C LEU A 17 28.70 8.76 13.79
N SER A 18 28.72 7.44 13.99
CA SER A 18 28.60 6.83 15.33
C SER A 18 29.83 7.10 16.21
N ARG A 19 31.03 7.17 15.61
CA ARG A 19 32.27 7.47 16.34
C ARG A 19 32.32 8.92 16.81
N GLN A 20 31.85 9.88 16.02
CA GLN A 20 31.81 11.30 16.42
C GLN A 20 30.78 11.60 17.52
N ARG A 21 29.76 10.74 17.67
CA ARG A 21 28.65 10.96 18.62
C ARG A 21 28.92 10.38 20.02
N GLN A 22 29.89 9.48 20.18
CA GLN A 22 30.20 8.88 21.49
C GLN A 22 30.78 9.85 22.52
N GLU A 23 31.30 11.02 22.11
CA GLU A 23 31.96 11.94 23.03
C GLU A 23 31.04 12.98 23.70
N LYS A 24 29.75 13.10 23.30
CA LYS A 24 28.91 14.24 23.75
C LYS A 24 27.56 13.96 24.42
N GLU A 25 26.96 12.76 24.33
CA GLU A 25 25.56 12.57 24.75
C GLU A 25 25.35 11.42 25.76
N VAL A 26 25.30 11.74 27.06
CA VAL A 26 24.89 10.76 28.10
C VAL A 26 23.57 11.12 28.80
N LYS A 27 22.99 12.32 28.60
CA LYS A 27 21.71 12.69 29.27
C LYS A 27 20.58 13.25 28.39
N SER A 28 20.84 13.70 27.16
CA SER A 28 19.83 14.34 26.28
C SER A 28 19.02 13.38 25.38
N THR A 29 19.36 12.09 25.35
CA THR A 29 18.86 11.13 24.34
C THR A 29 17.46 10.57 24.62
N SER A 30 16.98 10.62 25.88
CA SER A 30 15.72 9.97 26.27
C SER A 30 14.47 10.51 25.57
N VAL A 31 14.37 11.80 25.26
CA VAL A 31 13.14 12.39 24.68
C VAL A 31 13.12 12.16 23.17
N VAL A 32 14.24 12.38 22.49
CA VAL A 32 14.40 12.14 21.05
C VAL A 32 14.09 10.70 20.70
N ASP A 33 14.62 9.74 21.46
CA ASP A 33 14.38 8.31 21.22
C ASP A 33 12.89 7.95 21.35
N ARG A 34 12.15 8.58 22.28
CA ARG A 34 10.70 8.37 22.42
C ARG A 34 9.95 8.91 21.21
N ILE A 35 10.29 10.11 20.75
CA ILE A 35 9.69 10.72 19.56
C ILE A 35 9.94 9.84 18.33
N PHE A 36 11.18 9.41 18.11
CA PHE A 36 11.53 8.53 17.00
C PHE A 36 10.85 7.16 17.10
N THR A 37 10.70 6.62 18.31
CA THR A 37 9.93 5.39 18.53
C THR A 37 8.47 5.59 18.11
N ILE A 38 7.83 6.69 18.50
CA ILE A 38 6.45 7.00 18.10
C ILE A 38 6.32 7.16 16.58
N ILE A 39 7.27 7.86 15.95
CA ILE A 39 7.31 8.02 14.49
C ILE A 39 7.44 6.65 13.82
N LEU A 40 8.34 5.79 14.29
CA LEU A 40 8.55 4.46 13.71
C LEU A 40 7.32 3.56 13.86
N ILE A 41 6.65 3.57 15.02
CA ILE A 41 5.37 2.87 15.21
C ILE A 41 4.32 3.39 14.23
N SER A 42 4.22 4.71 14.07
CA SER A 42 3.25 5.33 13.15
C SER A 42 3.53 4.89 11.71
N LEU A 43 4.79 4.90 11.28
CA LEU A 43 5.19 4.37 9.98
C LEU A 43 4.81 2.89 9.86
N ALA A 44 5.09 2.05 10.86
CA ALA A 44 4.72 0.64 10.79
C ALA A 44 3.20 0.43 10.61
N ILE A 45 2.37 1.17 11.35
CA ILE A 45 0.90 1.09 11.28
C ILE A 45 0.38 1.57 9.92
N PHE A 46 0.86 2.69 9.42
CA PHE A 46 0.36 3.29 8.17
C PHE A 46 0.98 2.68 6.91
N GLN A 47 2.00 1.82 7.02
CA GLN A 47 2.71 1.25 5.89
C GLN A 47 1.77 0.60 4.87
N SER A 48 0.89 -0.31 5.31
CA SER A 48 0.01 -1.02 4.39
C SER A 48 -1.07 -0.13 3.76
N PRO A 49 -1.85 0.69 4.50
CA PRO A 49 -2.77 1.63 3.89
C PRO A 49 -2.07 2.58 2.91
N PHE A 50 -0.90 3.08 3.30
CA PHE A 50 -0.15 4.01 2.47
C PHE A 50 0.29 3.37 1.15
N PHE A 51 0.84 2.15 1.21
CA PHE A 51 1.24 1.45 0.00
C PHE A 51 0.03 1.08 -0.86
N TYR A 52 -1.05 0.58 -0.25
CA TYR A 52 -2.25 0.22 -0.98
C TYR A 52 -2.83 1.40 -1.78
N TYR A 53 -3.07 2.56 -1.16
CA TYR A 53 -3.78 3.66 -1.82
C TYR A 53 -2.92 4.56 -2.70
N TYR A 54 -1.63 4.68 -2.42
CA TYR A 54 -0.78 5.73 -3.02
C TYR A 54 0.36 5.21 -3.87
N THR A 55 0.51 3.88 -3.99
CA THR A 55 1.55 3.31 -4.83
C THR A 55 0.93 2.66 -6.06
N PHE A 56 1.38 3.10 -7.22
CA PHE A 56 0.95 2.58 -8.52
C PHE A 56 2.05 2.87 -9.54
N GLY A 57 2.35 1.88 -10.40
CA GLY A 57 3.38 1.99 -11.45
C GLY A 57 4.70 2.63 -10.98
N LEU A 58 5.40 3.30 -11.89
CA LEU A 58 6.71 3.94 -11.62
C LEU A 58 6.70 4.96 -10.48
N PHE A 59 5.53 5.56 -10.20
CA PHE A 59 5.39 6.52 -9.12
C PHE A 59 5.60 5.88 -7.74
N SER A 60 5.36 4.57 -7.63
CA SER A 60 5.68 3.80 -6.41
C SER A 60 7.16 3.91 -6.01
N ILE A 61 8.10 3.93 -6.96
CA ILE A 61 9.54 4.03 -6.64
C ILE A 61 9.83 5.33 -5.90
N VAL A 62 9.27 6.44 -6.39
CA VAL A 62 9.51 7.78 -5.83
C VAL A 62 8.93 7.91 -4.41
N ILE A 63 7.87 7.16 -4.09
CA ILE A 63 7.21 7.22 -2.79
C ILE A 63 7.74 6.15 -1.81
N VAL A 64 7.73 4.89 -2.24
CA VAL A 64 8.08 3.72 -1.42
C VAL A 64 9.55 3.76 -1.04
N PHE A 65 10.44 4.16 -1.96
CA PHE A 65 11.87 4.14 -1.68
C PHE A 65 12.25 5.11 -0.55
N PRO A 66 11.91 6.41 -0.59
CA PRO A 66 12.17 7.30 0.55
C PRO A 66 11.51 6.84 1.85
N TYR A 67 10.28 6.32 1.78
CA TYR A 67 9.57 5.79 2.94
C TYR A 67 10.35 4.67 3.64
N LEU A 68 10.78 3.66 2.88
CA LEU A 68 11.53 2.52 3.39
C LEU A 68 12.92 2.93 3.91
N ILE A 69 13.58 3.89 3.25
CA ILE A 69 14.88 4.40 3.71
C ILE A 69 14.74 5.13 5.04
N ILE A 70 13.72 5.98 5.22
CA ILE A 70 13.45 6.66 6.49
C ILE A 70 13.18 5.64 7.60
N ALA A 71 12.30 4.66 7.33
CA ALA A 71 11.97 3.60 8.28
C ALA A 71 13.22 2.78 8.66
N LEU A 72 14.07 2.44 7.69
CA LEU A 72 15.31 1.70 7.92
C LEU A 72 16.31 2.50 8.76
N ILE A 73 16.55 3.78 8.42
CA ILE A 73 17.46 4.66 9.16
C ILE A 73 16.99 4.80 10.61
N LEU A 74 15.70 5.03 10.84
CA LEU A 74 15.13 5.13 12.19
C LEU A 74 15.26 3.81 12.96
N THR A 75 15.00 2.68 12.30
CA THR A 75 15.16 1.36 12.91
C THR A 75 16.60 1.11 13.34
N ILE A 76 17.58 1.38 12.46
CA ILE A 76 19.01 1.23 12.79
C ILE A 76 19.40 2.18 13.92
N TYR A 77 18.98 3.44 13.84
CA TYR A 77 19.27 4.45 14.87
C TYR A 77 18.78 4.02 16.25
N LEU A 78 17.55 3.50 16.35
CA LEU A 78 16.96 3.04 17.61
C LEU A 78 17.56 1.70 18.08
N LEU A 79 17.87 0.79 17.15
CA LEU A 79 18.42 -0.51 17.48
C LEU A 79 19.85 -0.44 18.05
N MET A 80 20.67 0.50 17.56
CA MET A 80 22.08 0.61 17.92
C MET A 80 22.33 0.81 19.43
N PRO A 81 21.67 1.77 20.13
CA PRO A 81 21.78 1.91 21.57
C PRO A 81 21.38 0.66 22.36
N TRP A 82 20.40 -0.09 21.87
CA TRP A 82 19.97 -1.33 22.51
C TRP A 82 21.03 -2.43 22.36
N ILE A 83 21.55 -2.67 21.16
CA ILE A 83 22.63 -3.65 20.94
C ILE A 83 23.88 -3.31 21.76
N GLN A 84 24.20 -2.02 21.88
CA GLN A 84 25.34 -1.54 22.64
C GLN A 84 25.12 -1.56 24.17
N ASN A 85 23.99 -2.09 24.65
CA ASN A 85 23.61 -2.10 26.07
C ASN A 85 23.71 -0.72 26.74
N LYS A 86 23.51 0.35 25.97
CA LYS A 86 23.34 1.70 26.54
C LYS A 86 22.01 1.71 27.30
N GLY A 87 21.87 2.55 28.31
CA GLY A 87 20.69 2.58 29.19
C GLY A 87 19.39 2.96 28.47
N VAL A 88 18.82 2.03 27.68
CA VAL A 88 17.61 2.22 26.88
C VAL A 88 16.37 2.00 27.75
N THR A 89 15.41 2.91 27.63
CA THR A 89 14.13 2.83 28.37
C THR A 89 13.28 1.62 27.95
N LYS A 90 12.41 1.14 28.86
CA LYS A 90 11.46 0.05 28.54
C LYS A 90 10.54 0.40 27.36
N PHE A 91 10.08 1.65 27.30
CA PHE A 91 9.22 2.14 26.23
C PHE A 91 9.87 2.01 24.85
N HIS A 92 11.14 2.42 24.71
CA HIS A 92 11.88 2.28 23.47
C HIS A 92 11.95 0.81 23.06
N LYS A 93 12.40 -0.10 23.94
CA LYS A 93 12.54 -1.54 23.60
C LYS A 93 11.23 -2.13 23.10
N ILE A 94 10.14 -1.90 23.84
CA ILE A 94 8.81 -2.40 23.50
C ILE A 94 8.33 -1.78 22.18
N GLY A 95 8.45 -0.46 22.02
CA GLY A 95 8.01 0.25 20.82
C GLY A 95 8.77 -0.18 19.56
N LEU A 96 10.08 -0.39 19.66
CA LEU A 96 10.89 -0.90 18.55
C LEU A 96 10.48 -2.33 18.17
N SER A 97 10.31 -3.22 19.15
CA SER A 97 9.86 -4.60 18.90
C SER A 97 8.48 -4.63 18.24
N ILE A 98 7.53 -3.84 18.75
CA ILE A 98 6.18 -3.73 18.16
C ILE A 98 6.27 -3.19 16.73
N SER A 99 7.08 -2.16 16.48
CA SER A 99 7.23 -1.58 15.14
C SER A 99 7.77 -2.59 14.14
N ILE A 100 8.77 -3.40 14.52
CA ILE A 100 9.34 -4.44 13.67
C ILE A 100 8.28 -5.51 13.37
N ILE A 101 7.54 -5.98 14.39
CA ILE A 101 6.49 -6.98 14.21
C ILE A 101 5.40 -6.45 13.28
N ILE A 102 4.86 -5.26 13.55
CA ILE A 102 3.84 -4.64 12.72
C ILE A 102 4.36 -4.41 11.30
N GLY A 103 5.58 -3.91 11.14
CA GLY A 103 6.20 -3.66 9.84
C GLY A 103 6.31 -4.94 9.01
N ILE A 104 6.80 -6.03 9.61
CA ILE A 104 6.89 -7.35 8.95
C ILE A 104 5.48 -7.88 8.62
N SER A 105 4.55 -7.87 9.58
CA SER A 105 3.18 -8.31 9.34
C SER A 105 2.49 -7.50 8.24
N SER A 106 2.72 -6.20 8.19
CA SER A 106 2.21 -5.31 7.16
C SER A 106 2.78 -5.62 5.78
N LEU A 107 4.04 -6.05 5.67
CA LEU A 107 4.63 -6.45 4.39
C LEU A 107 4.06 -7.77 3.87
N ILE A 108 3.78 -8.72 4.77
CA ILE A 108 3.35 -10.06 4.38
C ILE A 108 1.84 -10.11 4.13
N PHE A 109 1.03 -9.46 4.97
CA PHE A 109 -0.44 -9.61 4.98
C PHE A 109 -1.20 -8.31 4.76
N GLY A 110 -0.50 -7.18 4.73
CA GLY A 110 -1.13 -5.87 4.75
C GLY A 110 -2.02 -5.62 3.52
N SER A 111 -1.50 -5.88 2.31
CA SER A 111 -2.23 -5.63 1.06
C SER A 111 -3.59 -6.31 1.04
N ASP A 112 -3.64 -7.59 1.39
CA ASP A 112 -4.86 -8.40 1.38
C ASP A 112 -5.86 -7.92 2.44
N LEU A 113 -5.36 -7.53 3.62
CA LEU A 113 -6.19 -7.00 4.70
C LEU A 113 -6.80 -5.66 4.31
N ILE A 114 -5.99 -4.74 3.77
CA ILE A 114 -6.47 -3.42 3.36
C ILE A 114 -7.38 -3.52 2.14
N GLU A 115 -7.09 -4.37 1.16
CA GLU A 115 -7.99 -4.63 0.01
C GLU A 115 -9.38 -5.09 0.49
N LYS A 116 -9.42 -6.03 1.44
CA LYS A 116 -10.68 -6.50 2.01
C LYS A 116 -11.44 -5.41 2.75
N LEU A 117 -10.75 -4.65 3.60
CA LEU A 117 -11.36 -3.54 4.34
C LEU A 117 -11.87 -2.45 3.40
N ASP A 118 -11.10 -2.10 2.37
CA ASP A 118 -11.48 -1.12 1.36
C ASP A 118 -12.72 -1.56 0.57
N TRP A 119 -12.81 -2.84 0.21
CA TRP A 119 -14.02 -3.40 -0.40
C TRP A 119 -15.23 -3.27 0.54
N ASP A 120 -15.13 -3.84 1.74
CA ASP A 120 -16.25 -3.94 2.68
C ASP A 120 -16.77 -2.56 3.14
N LEU A 121 -15.87 -1.60 3.39
CA LEU A 121 -16.24 -0.28 3.91
C LEU A 121 -16.78 0.66 2.84
N ARG A 122 -16.39 0.47 1.56
CA ARG A 122 -16.65 1.46 0.50
C ARG A 122 -17.47 0.91 -0.66
N LEU A 123 -18.02 -0.30 -0.52
CA LEU A 123 -18.93 -0.88 -1.50
C LEU A 123 -20.07 0.08 -1.87
N LYS A 124 -20.72 0.69 -0.87
CA LYS A 124 -21.83 1.65 -1.11
C LYS A 124 -21.41 2.87 -1.92
N GLU A 125 -20.18 3.34 -1.76
CA GLU A 125 -19.65 4.45 -2.56
C GLU A 125 -19.47 4.01 -4.01
N ARG A 126 -18.95 2.80 -4.24
CA ARG A 126 -18.79 2.21 -5.57
C ARG A 126 -20.13 1.96 -6.25
N GLU A 127 -21.12 1.47 -5.53
CA GLU A 127 -22.48 1.26 -6.04
C GLU A 127 -23.09 2.57 -6.54
N ARG A 128 -22.94 3.67 -5.79
CA ARG A 128 -23.40 5.00 -6.25
C ARG A 128 -22.70 5.45 -7.52
N ILE A 129 -21.40 5.20 -7.64
CA ILE A 129 -20.64 5.55 -8.85
C ILE A 129 -21.11 4.70 -10.03
N VAL A 130 -21.36 3.41 -9.82
CA VAL A 130 -21.92 2.52 -10.84
C VAL A 130 -23.30 2.98 -11.28
N GLU A 131 -24.17 3.39 -10.35
CA GLU A 131 -25.49 3.92 -10.66
C GLU A 131 -25.42 5.17 -11.55
N LYS A 132 -24.52 6.11 -11.22
CA LYS A 132 -24.24 7.28 -12.08
C LYS A 132 -23.78 6.90 -13.48
N ALA A 133 -22.90 5.89 -13.56
CA ALA A 133 -22.42 5.38 -14.84
C ALA A 133 -23.57 4.76 -15.66
N ILE A 134 -24.43 3.96 -15.04
CA ILE A 134 -25.62 3.36 -15.67
C ILE A 134 -26.56 4.46 -16.19
N ASN A 135 -26.72 5.55 -15.45
CA ASN A 135 -27.56 6.68 -15.83
C ASN A 135 -26.94 7.58 -16.91
N GLY A 136 -25.72 7.27 -17.38
CA GLY A 136 -25.03 8.06 -18.40
C GLY A 136 -24.52 9.41 -17.90
N GLU A 137 -24.29 9.57 -16.58
CA GLU A 137 -23.74 10.81 -16.02
C GLU A 137 -22.25 11.01 -16.33
N PHE A 138 -21.59 10.01 -16.93
CA PHE A 138 -20.20 10.09 -17.36
C PHE A 138 -20.13 10.07 -18.88
N GLU A 139 -19.60 11.14 -19.46
CA GLU A 139 -19.44 11.28 -20.92
C GLU A 139 -18.16 10.62 -21.43
N ASP A 140 -17.13 10.53 -20.58
CA ASP A 140 -15.81 10.00 -20.92
C ASP A 140 -15.63 8.56 -20.43
N TYR A 141 -14.94 7.75 -21.25
CA TYR A 141 -14.48 6.41 -20.85
C TYR A 141 -13.63 6.44 -19.57
N LYS A 142 -12.84 7.50 -19.40
CA LYS A 142 -11.92 7.67 -18.27
C LYS A 142 -12.40 8.78 -17.37
N VAL A 143 -12.91 8.42 -16.18
CA VAL A 143 -13.49 9.38 -15.24
C VAL A 143 -12.58 9.57 -14.05
N LYS A 144 -12.19 10.82 -13.78
CA LYS A 144 -11.45 11.19 -12.57
C LYS A 144 -12.41 11.55 -11.45
N LEU A 145 -12.25 10.90 -10.31
CA LEU A 145 -13.05 11.12 -9.10
C LEU A 145 -12.28 11.98 -8.09
N ASN A 146 -12.98 12.50 -7.08
CA ASN A 146 -12.39 13.28 -5.99
C ASN A 146 -12.77 12.69 -4.61
N HIS A 147 -12.13 11.58 -4.25
CA HIS A 147 -12.34 10.83 -3.02
C HIS A 147 -11.01 10.75 -2.26
N PHE A 148 -11.08 10.81 -0.93
CA PHE A 148 -9.94 10.64 -0.05
C PHE A 148 -10.27 9.64 1.08
N PRO A 149 -9.52 8.52 1.20
CA PRO A 149 -8.51 8.01 0.26
C PRO A 149 -9.08 7.74 -1.14
N PRO A 150 -8.23 7.58 -2.18
CA PRO A 150 -8.67 7.21 -3.53
C PRO A 150 -9.58 5.98 -3.51
N ILE A 151 -10.68 5.99 -4.25
CA ILE A 151 -11.60 4.84 -4.40
C ILE A 151 -11.18 3.88 -5.50
N SER A 152 -10.32 4.38 -6.40
CA SER A 152 -9.66 3.67 -7.47
C SER A 152 -8.20 4.11 -7.51
N ASN A 153 -7.27 3.20 -7.29
CA ASN A 153 -5.85 3.50 -7.22
C ASN A 153 -5.31 3.94 -8.59
N GLY A 154 -4.20 4.68 -8.59
CA GLY A 154 -3.65 5.24 -9.82
C GLY A 154 -4.28 6.56 -10.26
N GLY A 155 -4.48 7.49 -9.32
CA GLY A 155 -4.95 8.86 -9.60
C GLY A 155 -6.44 9.10 -9.35
N ASN A 156 -7.12 8.18 -8.67
CA ASN A 156 -8.56 8.23 -8.40
C ASN A 156 -9.40 8.20 -9.68
N GLU A 157 -8.94 7.43 -10.66
CA GLU A 157 -9.53 7.33 -11.99
C GLU A 157 -10.17 5.95 -12.17
N ILE A 158 -11.39 5.92 -12.68
CA ILE A 158 -12.10 4.70 -13.08
C ILE A 158 -12.21 4.64 -14.60
N PHE A 159 -12.43 3.44 -15.13
CA PHE A 159 -12.86 3.26 -16.52
C PHE A 159 -14.34 2.89 -16.56
N VAL A 160 -15.07 3.52 -17.48
CA VAL A 160 -16.49 3.30 -17.76
C VAL A 160 -16.58 2.92 -19.24
N ASP A 161 -16.88 1.67 -19.52
CA ASP A 161 -17.01 1.14 -20.88
C ASP A 161 -18.49 0.85 -21.15
N ASP A 162 -19.08 1.64 -22.03
CA ASP A 162 -20.45 1.51 -22.51
C ASP A 162 -20.46 0.87 -23.91
N LYS A 163 -21.29 -0.17 -24.08
CA LYS A 163 -21.51 -0.78 -25.40
C LYS A 163 -22.81 -0.30 -26.01
N PRO A 164 -22.93 -0.28 -27.36
CA PRO A 164 -24.18 0.07 -28.05
C PRO A 164 -25.41 -0.75 -27.63
N SER A 165 -25.20 -1.94 -27.05
CA SER A 165 -26.26 -2.79 -26.48
C SER A 165 -26.83 -2.30 -25.14
N GLY A 166 -26.36 -1.17 -24.61
CA GLY A 166 -26.73 -0.65 -23.29
C GLY A 166 -26.06 -1.39 -22.12
N SER A 167 -25.09 -2.26 -22.40
CA SER A 167 -24.30 -2.92 -21.34
C SER A 167 -23.16 -2.01 -20.89
N ILE A 168 -22.89 -2.00 -19.59
CA ILE A 168 -21.87 -1.15 -18.98
C ILE A 168 -20.85 -2.00 -18.22
N THR A 169 -19.61 -1.55 -18.19
CA THR A 169 -18.57 -2.07 -17.30
C THR A 169 -17.86 -0.91 -16.62
N VAL A 170 -17.74 -0.99 -15.29
CA VAL A 170 -17.02 -0.01 -14.49
C VAL A 170 -15.85 -0.67 -13.79
N THR A 171 -14.65 -0.15 -14.00
CA THR A 171 -13.40 -0.69 -13.46
C THR A 171 -12.79 0.26 -12.43
N PHE A 172 -12.68 -0.23 -11.20
CA PHE A 172 -12.00 0.43 -10.09
C PHE A 172 -10.67 -0.26 -9.84
N PHE A 173 -9.57 0.44 -10.05
CA PHE A 173 -8.23 -0.13 -9.92
C PHE A 173 -7.85 -0.30 -8.46
N ILE A 174 -7.24 -1.43 -8.15
CA ILE A 174 -6.57 -1.74 -6.88
C ILE A 174 -5.06 -1.56 -7.09
N ASP A 175 -4.55 -2.00 -8.24
CA ASP A 175 -3.19 -1.72 -8.69
C ASP A 175 -3.22 -1.59 -10.21
N ARG A 176 -2.51 -0.61 -10.74
CA ARG A 176 -2.34 -0.43 -12.20
C ARG A 176 -1.07 -1.09 -12.75
N GLY A 177 -0.33 -1.77 -11.87
CA GLY A 177 0.90 -2.47 -12.21
C GLY A 177 1.96 -1.56 -12.80
N PHE A 178 3.03 -2.20 -13.28
CA PHE A 178 4.11 -1.55 -14.03
C PHE A 178 4.15 -1.94 -15.51
N ILE A 179 3.74 -3.17 -15.85
CA ILE A 179 3.86 -3.76 -17.20
C ILE A 179 2.64 -4.65 -17.43
N ASP A 180 1.65 -4.15 -18.19
CA ASP A 180 0.47 -4.87 -18.69
C ASP A 180 -0.22 -5.82 -17.69
N HIS A 181 -0.21 -5.46 -16.41
CA HIS A 181 -0.97 -6.16 -15.38
C HIS A 181 -1.72 -5.15 -14.52
N TYR A 182 -2.90 -5.54 -14.05
CA TYR A 182 -3.65 -4.77 -13.08
C TYR A 182 -4.49 -5.67 -12.18
N TYR A 183 -4.78 -5.16 -10.99
CA TYR A 183 -5.81 -5.69 -10.11
C TYR A 183 -6.96 -4.69 -10.06
N ALA A 184 -8.20 -5.15 -10.17
CA ALA A 184 -9.36 -4.26 -10.11
C ALA A 184 -10.60 -4.92 -9.52
N PHE A 185 -11.44 -4.08 -8.92
CA PHE A 185 -12.85 -4.36 -8.72
C PHE A 185 -13.62 -3.94 -9.97
N ILE A 186 -14.37 -4.86 -10.56
CA ILE A 186 -15.07 -4.68 -11.82
C ILE A 186 -16.55 -4.95 -11.60
N TYR A 187 -17.39 -3.98 -11.94
CA TYR A 187 -18.81 -4.17 -12.14
C TYR A 187 -19.11 -4.31 -13.63
N THR A 188 -19.95 -5.27 -14.04
CA THR A 188 -20.35 -5.40 -15.44
C THR A 188 -21.77 -5.94 -15.60
N THR A 189 -22.53 -5.36 -16.54
CA THR A 189 -23.80 -5.92 -17.03
C THR A 189 -23.66 -6.63 -18.37
N ASP A 190 -22.46 -6.63 -18.97
CA ASP A 190 -22.18 -7.35 -20.20
C ASP A 190 -22.13 -8.87 -19.94
N THR A 191 -23.13 -9.59 -20.45
CA THR A 191 -23.27 -11.05 -20.30
C THR A 191 -22.07 -11.83 -20.83
N THR A 192 -21.37 -11.33 -21.86
CA THR A 192 -20.15 -11.98 -22.38
C THR A 192 -19.02 -11.84 -21.35
N ARG A 193 -18.80 -10.64 -20.81
CA ARG A 193 -17.80 -10.42 -19.74
C ARG A 193 -18.13 -11.18 -18.47
N ILE A 194 -19.40 -11.23 -18.07
CA ILE A 194 -19.88 -12.02 -16.93
C ILE A 194 -19.47 -13.49 -17.08
N ARG A 195 -19.69 -14.09 -18.27
CA ARG A 195 -19.28 -15.48 -18.54
C ARG A 195 -17.77 -15.65 -18.46
N THR A 196 -17.01 -14.72 -19.01
CA THR A 196 -15.53 -14.73 -18.96
C THR A 196 -15.02 -14.64 -17.52
N TYR A 197 -15.55 -13.72 -16.71
CA TYR A 197 -15.13 -13.55 -15.32
C TYR A 197 -15.60 -14.70 -14.43
N ASP A 198 -16.83 -15.20 -14.62
CA ASP A 198 -17.30 -16.40 -13.92
C ASP A 198 -16.41 -17.61 -14.25
N ALA A 199 -15.90 -17.74 -15.49
CA ALA A 199 -14.93 -18.76 -15.84
C ALA A 199 -13.57 -18.51 -15.14
N LYS A 200 -13.00 -17.31 -15.25
CA LYS A 200 -11.71 -16.95 -14.61
C LYS A 200 -11.70 -17.19 -13.11
N THR A 201 -12.79 -16.86 -12.40
CA THR A 201 -12.92 -17.08 -10.94
C THR A 201 -12.99 -18.55 -10.55
N LYS A 202 -13.26 -19.46 -11.50
CA LYS A 202 -13.31 -20.91 -11.31
C LYS A 202 -12.07 -21.63 -11.82
N SER A 203 -11.42 -21.13 -12.87
CA SER A 203 -10.32 -21.80 -13.57
C SER A 203 -8.93 -21.39 -13.06
N ASP A 204 -8.75 -20.13 -12.66
CA ASP A 204 -7.42 -19.57 -12.37
C ASP A 204 -7.34 -19.19 -10.90
N HIS A 205 -6.36 -19.75 -10.18
CA HIS A 205 -5.97 -19.41 -8.81
C HIS A 205 -7.09 -18.70 -8.01
N PRO A 206 -8.03 -19.41 -7.38
CA PRO A 206 -9.21 -18.81 -6.73
C PRO A 206 -8.86 -17.83 -5.59
N LYS A 207 -7.58 -17.76 -5.21
CA LYS A 207 -7.04 -16.75 -4.29
C LYS A 207 -6.88 -15.36 -4.92
N ILE A 208 -6.74 -15.28 -6.24
CA ILE A 208 -6.47 -14.07 -7.01
C ILE A 208 -7.76 -13.55 -7.65
N ASN A 209 -8.42 -14.34 -8.50
CA ASN A 209 -9.67 -13.93 -9.14
C ASN A 209 -10.85 -14.37 -8.27
N LYS A 210 -11.73 -13.43 -7.92
CA LYS A 210 -12.87 -13.70 -7.02
C LYS A 210 -14.16 -13.10 -7.56
N LYS A 211 -15.25 -13.87 -7.48
CA LYS A 211 -16.60 -13.30 -7.58
C LYS A 211 -16.95 -12.71 -6.22
N LEU A 212 -17.29 -11.43 -6.18
CA LEU A 212 -17.55 -10.71 -4.94
C LEU A 212 -19.05 -10.71 -4.62
N SER A 213 -19.87 -10.43 -5.63
CA SER A 213 -21.33 -10.50 -5.56
C SER A 213 -21.89 -10.62 -6.98
N GLU A 214 -23.21 -10.46 -7.14
CA GLU A 214 -23.81 -10.34 -8.46
C GLU A 214 -23.18 -9.19 -9.25
N ASN A 215 -22.75 -9.46 -10.48
CA ASN A 215 -22.09 -8.52 -11.41
C ASN A 215 -20.78 -7.89 -10.92
N TRP A 216 -20.30 -8.23 -9.72
CA TRP A 216 -19.06 -7.70 -9.14
C TRP A 216 -17.96 -8.75 -9.05
N TYR A 217 -16.78 -8.38 -9.50
CA TYR A 217 -15.63 -9.24 -9.62
C TYR A 217 -14.35 -8.55 -9.13
N ARG A 218 -13.45 -9.30 -8.50
CA ARG A 218 -12.05 -8.92 -8.30
C ARG A 218 -11.22 -9.68 -9.31
N ILE A 219 -10.68 -8.98 -10.29
CA ILE A 219 -9.95 -9.56 -11.42
C ILE A 219 -8.50 -9.09 -11.43
N ALA A 220 -7.60 -10.02 -11.66
CA ALA A 220 -6.23 -9.79 -12.09
C ALA A 220 -6.14 -10.05 -13.60
N GLU A 221 -5.63 -9.08 -14.33
CA GLU A 221 -5.21 -9.25 -15.74
C GLU A 221 -3.73 -8.94 -15.87
#